data_AF-A0A385Q134-F1
#
_entry.id   AF-A0A385Q134-F1
#
_cell.length_a   1.000
_cell.length_b   1.000
_cell.length_c   1.000
_cell.angle_alpha   90.00
_cell.angle_beta   90.00
_cell.angle_gamma   90.00
#
_symmetry.space_group_name_H-M   'P 1'
#
loop_
_entity.id
_entity.type
_entity.pdbx_description
1 polymer ?
#
loop_
_entity_poly.entity_id
_entity_poly.type
_entity_poly.pdbx_seq_one_letter_code
_entity_poly.pdbx_strand_id
1 'polypeptide(L)'
;MANGQDNLIPFSERSEDEARESGRKGGKASGVARRRKADLRKIAEGMITGDISEMMIKSLIDIAADPGNKNAVSAFKEIRDLLGQNKTTLDKQEQKARIAALKAKTVTSSPEEIDSSYVDALKGLADKVWDDENS
;
A
#
# COMPACT_ATOMS: atom_id res chain seq x y z
N MET A 1 24.98 28.45 -0.46
CA MET A 1 24.14 27.48 -1.18
C MET A 1 23.41 28.25 -2.26
N ALA A 2 23.52 27.89 -3.52
CA ALA A 2 22.78 28.59 -4.58
C ALA A 2 21.31 28.19 -4.47
N ASN A 3 20.46 29.17 -4.21
CA ASN A 3 19.03 28.98 -4.10
C ASN A 3 18.59 28.70 -5.54
N GLY A 4 17.95 27.57 -5.84
CA GLY A 4 17.55 27.19 -7.21
C GLY A 4 16.56 28.15 -7.92
N GLN A 5 16.41 29.35 -7.39
CA GLN A 5 15.59 30.46 -7.83
C GLN A 5 16.35 31.44 -8.74
N ASP A 6 17.69 31.43 -8.72
CA ASP A 6 18.53 32.39 -9.44
C ASP A 6 18.30 32.37 -10.98
N ASN A 7 17.70 31.30 -11.51
CA ASN A 7 17.37 31.11 -12.93
C ASN A 7 15.89 31.35 -13.27
N LEU A 8 15.05 31.79 -12.32
CA LEU A 8 13.62 32.01 -12.55
C LEU A 8 13.32 33.46 -12.93
N ILE A 9 12.71 33.65 -14.10
CA ILE A 9 12.20 34.97 -14.51
C ILE A 9 10.91 35.27 -13.73
N PRO A 10 10.86 36.35 -12.93
CA PRO A 10 9.68 36.74 -12.16
C PRO A 10 8.54 37.16 -13.08
N PHE A 11 7.30 37.02 -12.61
CA PHE A 11 6.10 37.32 -13.40
C PHE A 11 6.01 38.79 -13.85
N SER A 12 6.63 39.70 -13.10
CA SER A 12 6.74 41.13 -13.43
C SER A 12 7.61 41.42 -14.64
N GLU A 13 8.51 40.50 -14.99
CA GLU A 13 9.43 40.62 -16.13
C GLU A 13 8.96 39.80 -17.35
N ARG A 14 7.79 39.17 -17.28
CA ARG A 14 7.19 38.41 -18.39
C ARG A 14 6.16 39.23 -19.12
N SER A 15 5.98 38.94 -20.40
CA SER A 15 4.85 39.47 -21.15
C SER A 15 3.51 38.96 -20.59
N GLU A 16 2.45 39.74 -20.75
CA GLU A 16 1.12 39.38 -20.24
C GLU A 16 0.62 38.05 -20.83
N ASP A 17 0.97 37.76 -22.07
CA ASP A 17 0.59 36.51 -22.75
C ASP A 17 1.35 35.30 -22.21
N GLU A 18 2.67 35.41 -21.97
CA GLU A 18 3.47 34.34 -21.34
C GLU A 18 3.03 34.07 -19.90
N ALA A 19 2.67 35.13 -19.17
CA ALA A 19 2.08 35.07 -17.85
C ALA A 19 0.76 34.29 -17.86
N ARG A 20 -0.16 34.62 -18.78
CA ARG A 20 -1.42 33.89 -18.97
C ARG A 20 -1.21 32.43 -19.35
N GLU A 21 -0.31 32.16 -20.29
CA GLU A 21 -0.04 30.79 -20.74
C GLU A 21 0.57 29.93 -19.62
N SER A 22 1.52 30.50 -18.88
CA SER A 22 2.11 29.85 -17.69
C SER A 22 1.04 29.54 -16.64
N GLY A 23 0.14 30.48 -16.37
CA GLY A 23 -1.00 30.29 -15.46
C GLY A 23 -1.92 29.17 -15.95
N ARG A 24 -2.23 29.13 -17.25
CA ARG A 24 -3.08 28.09 -17.85
C ARG A 24 -2.44 26.71 -17.78
N LYS A 25 -1.14 26.60 -18.07
CA LYS A 25 -0.38 25.35 -17.97
C LYS A 25 -0.31 24.85 -16.54
N GLY A 26 -0.04 25.74 -15.58
CA GLY A 26 -0.04 25.43 -14.15
C GLY A 26 -1.42 24.98 -13.66
N GLY A 27 -2.49 25.67 -14.05
CA GLY A 27 -3.86 25.31 -13.70
C GLY A 27 -4.28 23.94 -14.25
N LYS A 28 -3.94 23.65 -15.52
CA LYS A 28 -4.18 22.32 -16.13
C LYS A 28 -3.40 21.23 -15.39
N ALA A 29 -2.11 21.42 -15.16
CA ALA A 29 -1.27 20.44 -14.46
C ALA A 29 -1.75 20.18 -13.03
N SER A 30 -2.09 21.24 -12.28
CA SER A 30 -2.66 21.11 -10.94
C SER A 30 -4.00 20.38 -10.95
N GLY A 31 -4.87 20.69 -11.93
CA GLY A 31 -6.14 20.00 -12.11
C GLY A 31 -5.99 18.51 -12.40
N VAL A 32 -5.01 18.13 -13.23
CA VAL A 32 -4.67 16.72 -13.50
C VAL A 32 -4.18 16.04 -12.22
N ALA A 33 -3.25 16.66 -11.49
CA ALA A 33 -2.75 16.12 -10.23
C ALA A 33 -3.86 15.93 -9.17
N ARG A 34 -4.79 16.89 -9.07
CA ARG A 34 -5.95 16.79 -8.17
C ARG A 34 -6.87 15.63 -8.54
N ARG A 35 -7.16 15.43 -9.83
CA ARG A 35 -7.98 14.30 -10.30
C ARG A 35 -7.32 12.96 -9.98
N ARG A 36 -6.03 12.82 -10.30
CA ARG A 36 -5.24 11.62 -9.95
C ARG A 36 -5.34 11.28 -8.47
N LYS A 37 -5.17 12.28 -7.59
CA LYS A 37 -5.30 12.07 -6.14
C LYS A 37 -6.71 11.61 -5.73
N ALA A 38 -7.76 12.15 -6.34
CA ALA A 38 -9.13 11.74 -6.08
C ALA A 38 -9.40 10.30 -6.53
N ASP A 39 -8.88 9.91 -7.69
CA ASP A 39 -9.03 8.55 -8.21
C ASP A 39 -8.29 7.53 -7.32
N LEU A 40 -7.06 7.83 -6.91
CA LEU A 40 -6.32 7.00 -5.94
C LEU A 40 -7.06 6.84 -4.61
N ARG A 41 -7.75 7.89 -4.14
CA ARG A 41 -8.55 7.83 -2.92
C ARG A 41 -9.75 6.90 -3.06
N LYS A 42 -10.48 6.97 -4.18
CA LYS A 42 -11.60 6.06 -4.47
C LYS A 42 -11.13 4.61 -4.53
N ILE A 43 -9.97 4.37 -5.14
CA ILE A 43 -9.35 3.05 -5.20
C ILE A 43 -9.02 2.53 -3.79
N ALA A 44 -8.40 3.37 -2.96
CA ALA A 44 -8.10 3.03 -1.57
C ALA A 44 -9.37 2.68 -0.78
N GLU A 45 -10.43 3.47 -0.92
CA GLU A 45 -11.73 3.22 -0.29
C GLU A 45 -12.35 1.89 -0.77
N GLY A 46 -12.34 1.62 -2.07
CA GLY A 46 -12.82 0.34 -2.62
C GLY A 46 -12.03 -0.89 -2.16
N MET A 47 -10.73 -0.76 -1.95
CA MET A 47 -9.91 -1.82 -1.36
C MET A 47 -10.29 -2.12 0.11
N ILE A 48 -10.73 -1.10 0.87
CA ILE A 48 -11.18 -1.28 2.26
C ILE A 48 -12.56 -1.96 2.30
N THR A 49 -13.47 -1.55 1.43
CA THR A 49 -14.86 -2.06 1.43
C THR A 49 -14.99 -3.43 0.76
N GLY A 50 -13.96 -3.89 0.04
CA GLY A 50 -13.97 -5.14 -0.74
C GLY A 50 -14.62 -5.01 -2.11
N ASP A 51 -15.24 -3.86 -2.41
CA ASP A 51 -15.90 -3.55 -3.68
C ASP A 51 -14.91 -2.88 -4.65
N ILE A 52 -13.93 -3.63 -5.13
CA ILE A 52 -13.01 -3.14 -6.15
C ILE A 52 -13.70 -3.24 -7.52
N SER A 53 -14.23 -2.12 -8.00
CA SER A 53 -14.84 -2.06 -9.33
C SER A 53 -13.81 -2.18 -10.46
N GLU A 54 -14.24 -2.70 -11.62
CA GLU A 54 -13.41 -2.76 -12.84
C GLU A 54 -12.88 -1.38 -13.27
N MET A 55 -13.65 -0.32 -12.97
CA MET A 55 -13.28 1.07 -13.22
C MET A 55 -12.08 1.52 -12.36
N MET A 56 -11.99 1.04 -11.12
CA MET A 56 -10.85 1.29 -10.23
C MET A 56 -9.59 0.57 -10.70
N ILE A 57 -9.73 -0.67 -11.21
CA ILE A 57 -8.61 -1.44 -11.76
C ILE A 57 -8.05 -0.75 -13.01
N LYS A 58 -8.91 -0.30 -13.93
CA LYS A 58 -8.49 0.51 -15.09
C LYS A 58 -7.76 1.77 -14.67
N SER A 59 -8.28 2.50 -13.68
CA SER A 59 -7.60 3.69 -13.15
C SER A 59 -6.21 3.36 -12.57
N LEU A 60 -6.05 2.21 -11.91
CA LEU A 60 -4.77 1.76 -11.38
C LEU A 60 -3.75 1.48 -12.50
N ILE A 61 -4.22 0.81 -13.56
CA ILE A 61 -3.44 0.49 -14.76
C ILE A 61 -3.01 1.77 -15.47
N ASP A 62 -3.93 2.73 -15.67
CA ASP A 62 -3.63 4.00 -16.34
C ASP A 62 -2.62 4.84 -15.55
N ILE A 63 -2.69 4.81 -14.21
CA ILE A 63 -1.72 5.49 -13.33
C ILE A 63 -0.36 4.79 -13.36
N ALA A 64 -0.33 3.46 -13.44
CA ALA A 64 0.90 2.66 -13.54
C ALA A 64 1.55 2.74 -14.93
N ALA A 65 0.75 2.98 -15.98
CA ALA A 65 1.19 3.12 -17.37
C ALA A 65 1.69 4.52 -17.70
N ASP A 66 1.51 5.52 -16.82
CA ASP A 66 2.00 6.88 -17.05
C ASP A 66 3.54 6.91 -17.05
N PRO A 67 4.20 7.21 -18.19
CA PRO A 67 5.66 7.21 -18.31
C PRO A 67 6.35 8.30 -17.45
N GLY A 68 5.60 9.30 -16.96
CA GLY A 68 6.09 10.25 -15.95
C GLY A 68 6.13 9.69 -14.53
N ASN A 69 5.45 8.57 -14.29
CA ASN A 69 5.33 7.88 -13.02
C ASN A 69 6.23 6.63 -13.03
N LYS A 70 7.54 6.85 -12.87
CA LYS A 70 8.61 5.87 -13.17
C LYS A 70 8.56 4.51 -12.45
N ASN A 71 7.56 4.23 -11.62
CA ASN A 71 7.35 2.91 -11.05
C ASN A 71 5.86 2.75 -10.66
N ALA A 72 5.21 1.66 -11.07
CA ALA A 72 3.91 1.25 -10.51
C ALA A 72 3.93 1.19 -8.96
N VAL A 73 5.13 0.94 -8.40
CA VAL A 73 5.44 1.01 -6.96
C VAL A 73 5.11 2.39 -6.35
N SER A 74 5.23 3.49 -7.11
CA SER A 74 4.92 4.84 -6.63
C SER A 74 3.41 5.04 -6.43
N ALA A 75 2.59 4.57 -7.37
CA ALA A 75 1.14 4.60 -7.24
C ALA A 75 0.67 3.76 -6.03
N PHE A 76 1.27 2.58 -5.84
CA PHE A 76 0.97 1.73 -4.70
C PHE A 76 1.41 2.35 -3.36
N LYS A 77 2.56 3.04 -3.33
CA LYS A 77 3.00 3.83 -2.18
C LYS A 77 2.02 4.95 -1.87
N GLU A 78 1.56 5.69 -2.88
CA GLU A 78 0.57 6.76 -2.68
C GLU A 78 -0.76 6.22 -2.15
N ILE A 79 -1.22 5.06 -2.63
CA ILE A 79 -2.41 4.38 -2.11
C ILE A 79 -2.19 3.92 -0.66
N ARG A 80 -1.04 3.29 -0.36
CA ARG A 80 -0.66 2.90 1.01
C ARG A 80 -0.65 4.10 1.96
N ASP A 81 -0.11 5.22 1.48
CA ASP A 81 -0.02 6.47 2.23
C ASP A 81 -1.42 7.05 2.49
N LEU A 82 -2.32 7.03 1.49
CA LEU A 82 -3.72 7.46 1.62
C LEU A 82 -4.55 6.55 2.54
N LEU A 83 -4.29 5.24 2.52
CA LEU A 83 -4.89 4.25 3.43
C LEU A 83 -4.40 4.41 4.88
N GLY A 84 -3.44 5.31 5.15
CA GLY A 84 -2.87 5.47 6.48
C GLY A 84 -2.05 4.25 6.92
N GLN A 85 -1.70 3.34 6.01
CA GLN A 85 -0.84 2.18 6.32
C GLN A 85 0.64 2.57 6.47
N ASN A 86 0.94 3.86 6.39
CA ASN A 86 2.20 4.41 6.83
C ASN A 86 2.34 4.35 8.33
N LYS A 87 2.83 3.21 8.83
CA LYS A 87 3.20 3.07 10.23
C LYS A 87 4.16 4.19 10.61
N THR A 88 3.75 5.06 11.53
CA THR A 88 4.63 6.08 12.09
C THR A 88 5.74 5.42 12.88
N THR A 89 6.81 6.15 13.20
CA THR A 89 7.91 5.62 14.02
C THR A 89 7.41 5.17 15.39
N LEU A 90 6.46 5.91 15.97
CA LEU A 90 5.81 5.57 17.24
C LEU A 90 4.96 4.29 17.12
N ASP A 91 4.15 4.15 16.06
CA ASP A 91 3.35 2.93 15.85
C ASP A 91 4.22 1.67 15.73
N LYS A 92 5.39 1.79 15.09
CA LYS A 92 6.34 0.69 14.95
C LYS A 92 6.94 0.29 16.30
N GLN A 93 7.24 1.26 17.17
CA GLN A 93 7.76 1.00 18.51
C GLN A 93 6.68 0.34 19.39
N GLU A 94 5.46 0.84 19.33
CA GLU A 94 4.33 0.27 20.07
C GLU A 94 4.03 -1.16 19.60
N GLN A 95 4.03 -1.43 18.28
CA GLN A 95 3.90 -2.80 17.76
C GLN A 95 5.02 -3.71 18.25
N LYS A 96 6.28 -3.25 18.24
CA LYS A 96 7.41 -4.02 18.75
C LYS A 96 7.23 -4.35 20.24
N ALA A 97 6.79 -3.38 21.04
CA ALA A 97 6.52 -3.59 22.45
C ALA A 97 5.38 -4.58 22.68
N ARG A 98 4.27 -4.47 21.94
CA ARG A 98 3.14 -5.42 21.98
C ARG A 98 3.57 -6.83 21.59
N ILE A 99 4.34 -6.98 20.51
CA ILE A 99 4.87 -8.28 20.06
C ILE A 99 5.82 -8.87 21.09
N ALA A 100 6.70 -8.06 21.68
CA ALA A 100 7.61 -8.50 22.73
C ALA A 100 6.84 -8.97 23.99
N ALA A 101 5.81 -8.23 24.39
CA ALA A 101 4.93 -8.60 25.50
C ALA A 101 4.15 -9.90 25.21
N LEU A 102 3.62 -10.07 23.99
CA LEU A 102 2.96 -11.30 23.57
C LEU A 102 3.93 -12.49 23.57
N LYS A 103 5.15 -12.31 23.03
CA LYS A 103 6.19 -13.34 23.05
C LYS A 103 6.58 -13.73 24.48
N ALA A 104 6.74 -12.76 25.37
CA ALA A 104 7.01 -13.01 26.78
C ALA A 104 5.83 -13.77 27.42
N LYS A 105 4.58 -13.36 27.13
CA LYS A 105 3.38 -14.00 27.65
C LYS A 105 3.22 -15.45 27.17
N THR A 106 3.52 -15.73 25.90
CA THR A 106 3.52 -17.09 25.33
C THR A 106 4.65 -17.97 25.85
N VAL A 107 5.75 -17.37 26.32
CA VAL A 107 6.86 -18.10 26.97
C VAL A 107 6.53 -18.38 28.44
N THR A 108 5.71 -17.54 29.09
CA THR A 108 5.27 -17.74 30.48
C THR A 108 4.05 -18.65 30.63
N SER A 109 3.20 -18.78 29.61
CA SER A 109 2.27 -19.91 29.52
C SER A 109 3.11 -21.15 29.19
N SER A 110 3.09 -22.17 30.04
CA SER A 110 3.72 -23.46 29.69
C SER A 110 3.21 -23.91 28.33
N PRO A 111 3.98 -24.69 27.55
CA PRO A 111 3.42 -25.36 26.38
C PRO A 111 2.13 -26.03 26.83
N GLU A 112 0.98 -25.58 26.32
CA GLU A 112 -0.24 -26.36 26.47
C GLU A 112 0.09 -27.71 25.84
N GLU A 113 0.00 -28.78 26.62
CA GLU A 113 0.13 -30.14 26.09
C GLU A 113 -0.94 -30.28 25.01
N ILE A 114 -0.52 -30.13 23.76
CA ILE A 114 -1.39 -30.35 22.62
C ILE A 114 -1.74 -31.84 22.67
N ASP A 115 -3.00 -32.15 23.00
CA ASP A 115 -3.52 -33.52 22.97
C ASP A 115 -3.43 -34.05 21.53
N SER A 116 -2.32 -34.74 21.24
CA SER A 116 -2.00 -35.28 19.92
C SER A 116 -2.74 -36.57 19.61
N SER A 117 -3.63 -37.05 20.50
CA SER A 117 -4.39 -38.29 20.30
C SER A 117 -5.15 -38.33 18.98
N TYR A 118 -5.66 -37.19 18.51
CA TYR A 118 -6.34 -37.08 17.20
C TYR A 118 -5.37 -37.26 16.03
N VAL A 119 -4.15 -36.69 16.12
CA VAL A 119 -3.12 -36.83 15.08
C VAL A 119 -2.60 -38.26 15.01
N ASP A 120 -2.45 -38.91 16.16
CA ASP A 120 -1.98 -40.30 16.22
C ASP A 120 -3.06 -41.28 15.73
N ALA A 121 -4.35 -41.01 16.01
CA ALA A 121 -5.46 -41.77 15.43
C ALA A 121 -5.54 -41.63 13.90
N LEU A 122 -5.29 -40.42 13.36
CA LEU A 122 -5.26 -40.20 11.92
C LEU A 122 -4.09 -40.91 11.24
N LYS A 123 -2.91 -40.95 11.86
CA LYS A 123 -1.77 -41.72 11.35
C LYS A 123 -2.08 -43.21 11.33
N GLY A 124 -2.62 -43.76 12.42
CA GLY A 124 -3.01 -45.17 12.46
C GLY A 124 -4.08 -45.54 11.42
N LEU A 125 -4.98 -44.62 11.08
CA LEU A 125 -5.95 -44.81 9.99
C LEU A 125 -5.27 -44.74 8.61
N ALA A 126 -4.38 -43.76 8.42
CA ALA A 126 -3.65 -43.58 7.17
C ALA A 126 -2.75 -44.76 6.86
N ASP A 127 -2.01 -45.28 7.84
CA ASP A 127 -1.16 -46.46 7.70
C ASP A 127 -1.99 -47.69 7.30
N LYS A 128 -3.19 -47.85 7.88
CA LYS A 128 -4.11 -48.94 7.53
C LYS A 128 -4.63 -48.87 6.10
N VAL A 129 -4.97 -47.67 5.63
CA VAL A 129 -5.44 -47.44 4.25
C VAL A 129 -4.30 -47.64 3.25
N TRP A 130 -3.08 -47.24 3.61
CA TRP A 130 -1.90 -47.40 2.77
C TRP A 130 -1.44 -48.86 2.65
N ASP A 131 -1.57 -49.65 3.72
CA ASP A 131 -1.25 -51.08 3.70
C ASP A 131 -2.28 -51.89 2.90
N ASP A 132 -3.57 -51.50 2.92
CA ASP A 132 -4.64 -52.16 2.15
C ASP A 132 -4.56 -51.86 0.63
N GLU A 133 -3.96 -50.75 0.20
CA GLU A 133 -3.77 -50.42 -1.22
C GLU A 133 -2.54 -51.10 -1.88
N ASN A 134 -1.63 -51.68 -1.09
CA ASN A 134 -0.40 -52.33 -1.57
C ASN A 134 -0.37 -53.87 -1.38
N SER A 135 -1.49 -54.49 -1.01
CA SER A 135 -1.71 -55.96 -1.02
C SER A 135 -2.54 -56.38 -2.22
#